data_AF-A0A7T4E228-F1
#
_entry.id   AF-A0A7T4E228-F1
#
_cell.length_a   1.000
_cell.length_b   1.000
_cell.length_c   1.000
_cell.angle_alpha   90.00
_cell.angle_beta   90.00
_cell.angle_gamma   90.00
#
_symmetry.space_group_name_H-M   'P 1'
#
loop_
_entity.id
_entity.type
_entity.pdbx_description
1 polymer ?
#
loop_
_entity_poly.entity_id
_entity_poly.type
_entity_poly.pdbx_seq_one_letter_code
_entity_poly.pdbx_strand_id
1 'polypeptide(L)'
;MFPNNMVYKGYRLTASVSRIAVAGSHRPAFTATVAVDLAGDGYPLHDPQLVPLFASGGFVSSPVMAVDAAIHHGRELVDGYVRPGAQVLAR
;
A
#
# COMPACT_ATOMS: atom_id res chain seq x y z
N MET A 1 2.80 -3.81 13.35
CA MET A 1 1.83 -2.71 13.22
C MET A 1 2.57 -1.49 12.75
N PHE A 2 2.49 -1.21 11.46
CA PHE A 2 3.10 -0.04 10.85
C PHE A 2 2.31 1.24 11.14
N PRO A 3 2.98 2.39 11.37
CA PRO A 3 2.30 3.66 11.42
C PRO A 3 1.81 4.06 10.03
N ASN A 4 0.67 4.75 9.97
CA ASN A 4 0.27 5.42 8.74
C ASN A 4 1.25 6.56 8.43
N ASN A 5 1.51 6.84 7.16
CA ASN A 5 2.45 7.88 6.70
C ASN A 5 3.90 7.64 7.17
N MET A 6 4.45 6.47 6.86
CA MET A 6 5.85 6.16 7.19
C MET A 6 6.80 6.54 6.05
N VAL A 7 8.04 6.89 6.38
CA VAL A 7 9.11 7.06 5.38
C VAL A 7 9.98 5.81 5.35
N TYR A 8 10.17 5.24 4.16
CA TYR A 8 11.00 4.07 3.92
C TYR A 8 11.92 4.32 2.72
N LYS A 9 13.25 4.26 2.95
CA LYS A 9 14.28 4.43 1.90
C LYS A 9 14.13 5.70 1.04
N GLY A 10 13.71 6.81 1.64
CA GLY A 10 13.48 8.07 0.92
C GLY A 10 12.12 8.17 0.24
N TYR A 11 11.23 7.18 0.39
CA TYR A 11 9.86 7.23 -0.08
C TYR A 11 8.88 7.34 1.09
N ARG A 12 7.85 8.18 0.96
CA ARG A 12 6.74 8.29 1.89
C ARG A 12 5.64 7.32 1.47
N LEU A 13 5.27 6.43 2.38
CA LEU A 13 4.20 5.45 2.24
C LEU A 13 2.96 5.93 3.00
N THR A 14 1.90 6.23 2.28
CA THR A 14 0.63 6.70 2.82
C THR A 14 -0.42 5.62 2.63
N ALA A 15 -0.98 5.08 3.71
CA ALA A 15 -2.06 4.11 3.63
C ALA A 15 -3.42 4.82 3.70
N SER A 16 -4.28 4.54 2.73
CA SER A 16 -5.65 5.04 2.66
C SER A 16 -6.61 3.89 2.92
N VAL A 17 -7.30 3.92 4.06
CA VAL A 17 -8.21 2.86 4.48
C VAL A 17 -9.64 3.22 4.10
N SER A 18 -10.35 2.27 3.50
CA SER A 18 -11.78 2.38 3.21
C SER A 18 -12.56 1.29 3.92
N ARG A 19 -13.66 1.67 4.58
CA ARG A 19 -14.61 0.71 5.15
C ARG A 19 -15.60 0.29 4.08
N ILE A 20 -15.75 -1.01 3.88
CA ILE A 20 -16.68 -1.58 2.90
C ILE A 20 -17.82 -2.33 3.60
N ALA A 21 -18.98 -2.34 2.97
CA ALA A 21 -20.09 -3.20 3.36
C ALA A 21 -19.97 -4.52 2.59
N VAL A 22 -19.89 -5.64 3.31
CA VAL A 22 -19.91 -6.98 2.71
C VAL A 22 -21.32 -7.53 2.89
N ALA A 23 -22.01 -7.79 1.78
CA ALA A 23 -23.39 -8.28 1.79
C ALA A 23 -23.50 -9.55 2.64
N GLY A 24 -24.45 -9.56 3.59
CA GLY A 24 -24.68 -10.68 4.50
C GLY A 24 -23.74 -10.76 5.72
N SER A 25 -22.82 -9.80 5.91
CA SER A 25 -21.96 -9.74 7.07
C SER A 25 -22.23 -8.50 7.92
N HIS A 26 -22.58 -8.71 9.20
CA HIS A 26 -22.65 -7.63 10.20
C HIS A 26 -21.26 -7.20 10.72
N ARG A 27 -20.20 -7.84 10.23
CA ARG A 27 -18.84 -7.56 10.69
C ARG A 27 -18.22 -6.43 9.85
N PRO A 28 -17.50 -5.49 10.49
CA PRO A 28 -16.85 -4.43 9.75
C PRO A 28 -15.75 -5.02 8.86
N ALA A 29 -15.74 -4.59 7.61
CA ALA A 29 -14.75 -4.98 6.62
C ALA A 29 -14.00 -3.74 6.14
N PHE A 30 -12.69 -3.87 6.02
CA PHE A 30 -11.81 -2.80 5.62
C PHE A 30 -10.93 -3.26 4.47
N THR A 31 -10.67 -2.32 3.58
CA THR A 31 -9.68 -2.40 2.51
C THR A 31 -8.75 -1.21 2.64
N ALA A 32 -7.59 -1.27 1.99
CA ALA A 32 -6.69 -0.14 1.94
C ALA A 32 -5.97 -0.04 0.59
N THR A 33 -5.53 1.16 0.26
CA THR A 33 -4.57 1.43 -0.81
C THR A 33 -3.31 2.03 -0.21
N VAL A 34 -2.21 1.98 -0.96
CA VAL A 34 -0.95 2.61 -0.58
C VAL A 34 -0.50 3.58 -1.66
N ALA A 35 -0.28 4.83 -1.28
CA ALA A 35 0.42 5.79 -2.12
C ALA A 35 1.90 5.79 -1.75
N VAL A 36 2.76 5.83 -2.76
CA VAL A 36 4.22 5.82 -2.63
C VAL A 36 4.77 7.07 -3.30
N ASP A 37 5.25 8.01 -2.50
CA ASP A 37 5.79 9.29 -2.96
C ASP A 37 7.27 9.41 -2.61
N LEU A 38 8.03 10.26 -3.29
CA LEU A 38 9.37 10.64 -2.81
C LEU A 38 9.23 11.54 -1.58
N ALA A 39 9.96 11.26 -0.51
CA ALA A 39 9.85 12.00 0.75
C ALA A 39 10.30 13.48 0.64
N GLY A 40 10.97 13.86 -0.46
CA GLY A 40 11.42 15.22 -0.75
C GLY A 40 10.57 15.99 -1.77
N ASP A 41 9.71 15.32 -2.53
CA ASP A 41 8.85 15.97 -3.52
C ASP A 41 7.41 16.01 -3.00
N GLY A 42 6.86 17.23 -2.85
CA GLY A 42 5.50 17.44 -2.35
C GLY A 42 4.40 17.01 -3.32
N TYR A 43 4.77 16.56 -4.53
CA TYR A 43 3.85 16.07 -5.53
C TYR A 43 3.72 14.55 -5.45
N PRO A 44 2.49 14.02 -5.39
CA PRO A 44 2.27 12.59 -5.40
C PRO A 44 2.77 12.03 -6.73
N LEU A 45 3.79 11.17 -6.68
CA LEU A 45 4.44 10.66 -7.90
C LEU A 45 3.65 9.50 -8.51
N HIS A 46 2.85 8.81 -7.70
CA HIS A 46 2.12 7.61 -8.10
C HIS A 46 0.68 7.62 -7.59
N ASP A 47 -0.24 7.19 -8.46
CA ASP A 47 -1.61 6.89 -8.07
C ASP A 47 -1.64 5.84 -6.94
N PRO A 48 -2.56 5.95 -5.98
CA PRO A 48 -2.69 4.97 -4.90
C PRO A 48 -2.83 3.55 -5.45
N GLN A 49 -1.90 2.67 -5.09
CA GLN A 49 -1.86 1.29 -5.52
C GLN A 49 -2.78 0.43 -4.64
N LEU A 50 -3.54 -0.45 -5.27
CA LEU A 50 -4.35 -1.43 -4.57
C LEU A 50 -3.46 -2.51 -3.96
N VAL A 51 -3.66 -2.81 -2.68
CA VAL A 51 -2.96 -3.92 -2.04
C VAL A 51 -3.45 -5.24 -2.66
N PRO A 52 -2.55 -6.16 -3.03
CA PRO A 52 -2.93 -7.42 -3.70
C PRO A 52 -4.01 -8.23 -2.96
N LEU A 53 -3.98 -8.18 -1.62
CA LEU A 53 -4.98 -8.80 -0.76
C LEU A 53 -6.40 -8.31 -1.09
N PHE A 54 -6.58 -7.00 -1.25
CA PHE A 54 -7.89 -6.39 -1.52
C PHE A 54 -8.23 -6.40 -3.01
N ALA A 55 -7.24 -6.31 -3.91
CA ALA A 55 -7.44 -6.48 -5.35
C ALA A 55 -8.01 -7.85 -5.70
N SER A 56 -7.68 -8.89 -4.93
CA SER A 56 -8.22 -10.24 -5.09
C SER A 56 -9.61 -10.43 -4.45
N GLY A 57 -10.24 -9.36 -3.94
CA GLY A 57 -11.52 -9.41 -3.24
C GLY A 57 -11.42 -9.74 -1.74
N GLY A 58 -10.21 -9.81 -1.18
CA GLY A 58 -10.01 -9.96 0.26
C GLY A 58 -10.41 -8.69 1.04
N PHE A 59 -10.59 -8.84 2.35
CA PHE A 59 -10.83 -7.74 3.27
C PHE A 59 -10.38 -8.15 4.68
N VAL A 60 -10.14 -7.17 5.54
CA VAL A 60 -9.73 -7.38 6.94
C VAL A 60 -10.77 -6.83 7.90
N SER A 61 -10.81 -7.36 9.13
CA SER A 61 -11.81 -6.97 10.14
C SER A 61 -11.44 -5.75 10.99
N SER A 62 -10.24 -5.18 10.78
CA SER A 62 -9.73 -4.03 11.54
C SER A 62 -9.01 -3.04 10.63
N PRO A 63 -9.19 -1.72 10.82
CA PRO A 63 -8.49 -0.70 10.04
C PRO A 63 -6.98 -0.77 10.24
N VAL A 64 -6.53 -1.19 11.44
CA VAL A 64 -5.12 -1.38 11.75
C VAL A 64 -4.48 -2.44 10.84
N MET A 65 -5.16 -3.55 10.61
CA MET A 65 -4.68 -4.59 9.71
C MET A 65 -4.64 -4.10 8.26
N ALA A 66 -5.57 -3.21 7.89
CA ALA A 66 -5.62 -2.65 6.54
C ALA A 66 -4.43 -1.72 6.29
N VAL A 67 -4.09 -0.88 7.28
CA VAL A 67 -2.86 -0.06 7.26
C VAL A 67 -1.62 -0.94 7.19
N ASP A 68 -1.52 -1.96 8.06
CA ASP A 68 -0.33 -2.81 8.12
C ASP A 68 -0.08 -3.52 6.77
N ALA A 69 -1.12 -4.06 6.14
CA ALA A 69 -1.06 -4.67 4.81
C ALA A 69 -0.69 -3.67 3.72
N ALA A 70 -1.25 -2.46 3.75
CA ALA A 70 -0.94 -1.40 2.78
C ALA A 70 0.51 -0.95 2.87
N ILE A 71 0.99 -0.70 4.08
CA ILE A 71 2.37 -0.27 4.30
C ILE A 71 3.36 -1.38 3.98
N HIS A 72 3.05 -2.64 4.32
CA HIS A 72 3.86 -3.78 3.92
C HIS A 72 4.02 -3.84 2.40
N HIS A 73 2.92 -3.72 1.66
CA HIS A 73 2.96 -3.71 0.20
C HIS A 73 3.72 -2.50 -0.37
N GLY A 74 3.55 -1.32 0.22
CA GLY A 74 4.30 -0.12 -0.17
C GLY A 74 5.82 -0.31 -0.04
N ARG A 75 6.28 -1.03 0.98
CA ARG A 75 7.70 -1.36 1.13
C ARG A 75 8.20 -2.32 0.05
N GLU A 76 7.41 -3.32 -0.32
CA GLU A 76 7.72 -4.22 -1.44
C GLU A 76 7.86 -3.46 -2.76
N LEU A 77 6.96 -2.49 -3.02
CA LEU A 77 7.03 -1.61 -4.20
C LEU A 77 8.33 -0.80 -4.20
N VAL A 78 8.66 -0.15 -3.07
CA VAL A 78 9.91 0.60 -2.93
C VAL A 78 11.13 -0.30 -3.10
N ASP A 79 11.11 -1.52 -2.57
CA ASP A 79 12.19 -2.49 -2.76
C ASP A 79 12.34 -2.91 -4.24
N GLY A 80 11.24 -2.93 -4.98
CA GLY A 80 11.24 -3.07 -6.45
C GLY A 80 11.85 -1.86 -7.16
N TYR A 81 11.51 -0.63 -6.75
CA TYR A 81 12.03 0.61 -7.35
C TYR A 81 13.53 0.79 -7.11
N VAL A 82 14.02 0.47 -5.91
CA VAL A 82 15.44 0.56 -5.54
C VAL A 82 16.30 -0.51 -6.23
N ARG A 83 15.70 -1.46 -6.97
CA ARG A 83 16.41 -2.36 -7.89
C ARG A 83 16.29 -1.93 -9.37
N PRO A 84 16.95 -0.85 -9.83
CA PRO A 84 17.29 -0.69 -11.24
C PRO A 84 18.63 -1.39 -11.55
N GLY A 85 18.73 -2.69 -11.26
CA GLY A 85 19.95 -3.49 -11.47
C GLY A 85 19.75 -4.80 -12.25
N ALA A 86 18.52 -5.16 -12.61
CA ALA A 86 18.22 -6.46 -13.25
C ALA A 86 17.27 -6.37 -14.47
N GLN A 87 17.09 -5.18 -15.06
CA GLN A 87 16.34 -5.02 -16.33
C GLN A 87 17.17 -4.33 -17.43
N VAL A 88 18.50 -4.50 -17.42
CA VAL A 88 19.35 -4.23 -18.58
C VAL A 88 20.14 -5.49 -18.93
N LEU A 89 19.46 -6.53 -19.42
CA LEU A 89 20.03 -7.45 -20.41
C LEU A 89 18.95 -8.37 -21.02
N ALA A 90 18.10 -7.82 -21.88
CA ALA A 90 17.47 -8.61 -22.94
C ALA A 90 17.27 -7.68 -24.13
N ARG A 91 18.38 -7.51 -24.84
CA ARG A 91 18.45 -7.06 -26.23
C ARG A 91 18.02 -8.21 -27.14
#